data_AF-A0A953X776-F1
#
_entry.id   AF-A0A953X776-F1
#
_cell.length_a   1.000
_cell.length_b   1.000
_cell.length_c   1.000
_cell.angle_alpha   90.00
_cell.angle_beta   90.00
_cell.angle_gamma   90.00
#
_symmetry.space_group_name_H-M   'P 1'
#
loop_
_entity.id
_entity.type
_entity.pdbx_description
1 polymer ?
#
loop_
_entity_poly.entity_id
_entity_poly.type
_entity_poly.pdbx_seq_one_letter_code
_entity_poly.pdbx_strand_id
1 'polypeptide(L)' 'MKLPIDRYDRLPEALAGISAREIRSVFPNSSLVYIEGERPQPMFVSTLLHGNELTSFSVLQHLERSCRA' A
#
# COMPACT_ATOMS: atom_id res chain seq x y z
N MET A 1 16.79 14.25 -10.70
CA MET A 1 16.27 12.89 -10.94
C MET A 1 14.83 12.86 -10.43
N LYS A 2 13.82 12.64 -11.29
CA LYS A 2 12.42 12.57 -10.87
C LYS A 2 12.13 11.10 -10.57
N LEU A 3 11.97 10.73 -9.30
CA LEU A 3 11.57 9.38 -8.93
C LEU A 3 10.13 9.16 -9.42
N PRO A 4 9.86 8.16 -10.27
CA PRO A 4 8.49 7.85 -10.66
C PRO A 4 7.69 7.43 -9.42
N ILE A 5 6.49 7.99 -9.28
CA ILE A 5 5.49 7.55 -8.30
C ILE A 5 4.40 6.85 -9.09
N ASP A 6 4.26 5.54 -8.88
CA ASP A 6 3.19 4.76 -9.50
C ASP A 6 1.86 5.08 -8.81
N ARG A 7 0.76 5.08 -9.56
CA ARG A 7 -0.57 5.43 -9.04
C ARG A 7 -1.53 4.26 -9.21
N TYR A 8 -2.28 3.97 -8.15
CA TYR A 8 -3.25 2.88 -8.11
C TYR A 8 -4.54 3.40 -7.50
N ASP A 9 -5.68 2.89 -7.97
CA ASP A 9 -7.00 3.22 -7.42
C ASP A 9 -7.53 2.14 -6.46
N ARG A 10 -6.70 1.14 -6.16
CA ARG A 10 -6.94 0.08 -5.18
C ARG A 10 -5.64 -0.56 -4.74
N LEU A 11 -5.64 -1.21 -3.57
CA LEU A 11 -4.53 -2.08 -3.17
C LEU A 11 -4.54 -3.36 -4.04
N PRO A 12 -3.38 -3.80 -4.59
CA PRO A 12 -3.31 -5.05 -5.33
C PRO A 12 -3.56 -6.26 -4.42
N GLU A 13 -4.42 -7.18 -4.87
CA GLU A 13 -4.77 -8.41 -4.14
C GLU A 13 -3.55 -9.29 -3.81
N ALA A 14 -2.52 -9.25 -4.67
CA ALA A 14 -1.25 -9.96 -4.47
C ALA A 14 -0.55 -9.58 -3.15
N LEU A 15 -0.86 -8.41 -2.57
CA LEU A 15 -0.28 -7.95 -1.30
C LEU A 15 -0.55 -8.93 -0.15
N ALA A 16 -1.70 -9.60 -0.15
CA ALA A 16 -2.11 -10.52 0.92
C ALA A 16 -1.25 -11.80 0.99
N GLY A 17 -0.62 -12.19 -0.13
CA GLY A 17 0.12 -13.46 -0.26
C GLY A 17 1.64 -13.35 -0.12
N ILE A 18 2.18 -12.13 0.05
CA ILE A 18 3.62 -11.89 0.06
C ILE A 18 4.14 -11.45 1.44
N SER A 19 5.45 -11.59 1.67
CA SER A 19 6.13 -10.95 2.79
C SER A 19 6.55 -9.52 2.45
N ALA A 20 6.84 -8.70 3.46
CA ALA A 20 7.30 -7.33 3.25
C ALA A 20 8.60 -7.25 2.42
N ARG A 21 9.43 -8.30 2.44
CA ARG A 21 10.67 -8.36 1.62
C ARG A 21 10.37 -8.51 0.13
N GLU A 22 9.19 -8.99 -0.21
CA GLU A 22 8.72 -9.22 -1.58
C GLU A 22 7.88 -8.04 -2.09
N ILE A 23 7.74 -6.95 -1.33
CA ILE A 23 6.90 -5.79 -1.68
C ILE A 23 7.18 -5.24 -3.08
N ARG A 24 8.44 -5.32 -3.55
CA ARG A 24 8.83 -4.86 -4.89
C ARG A 24 8.26 -5.70 -6.03
N SER A 25 7.79 -6.92 -5.76
CA SER A 25 7.05 -7.74 -6.74
C SER A 25 5.62 -7.21 -6.99
N VAL A 26 5.05 -6.48 -6.02
CA VAL A 26 3.70 -5.91 -6.08
C VAL A 26 3.74 -4.42 -6.42
N PHE A 27 4.65 -3.68 -5.80
CA PHE A 27 4.90 -2.27 -6.03
C PHE A 27 6.37 -2.06 -6.44
N PRO A 28 6.69 -2.08 -7.75
CA PRO A 28 8.06 -1.94 -8.23
C PRO A 28 8.70 -0.60 -7.82
N ASN A 29 7.92 0.49 -7.80
CA ASN A 29 8.36 1.82 -7.40
C ASN A 29 7.62 2.33 -6.15
N SER A 30 8.00 3.52 -5.67
CA SER A 30 7.18 4.26 -4.72
C SER A 30 5.79 4.46 -5.29
N SER A 31 4.76 4.21 -4.49
CA SER A 31 3.39 4.12 -4.98
C SER A 31 2.46 5.01 -4.17
N LEU A 32 1.55 5.68 -4.85
CA LEU A 32 0.42 6.39 -4.26
C LEU A 32 -0.85 5.60 -4.59
N VAL A 33 -1.48 5.05 -3.56
CA VAL A 33 -2.73 4.31 -3.69
C VAL A 33 -3.86 5.20 -3.20
N TYR A 34 -4.80 5.51 -4.10
CA TYR A 34 -6.06 6.13 -3.74
C TYR A 34 -7.07 5.02 -3.47
N ILE A 35 -7.75 5.09 -2.33
CA ILE A 35 -8.82 4.16 -1.97
C ILE A 35 -10.01 5.04 -1.64
N GLU A 36 -11.12 4.81 -2.34
CA GLU A 36 -12.37 5.50 -2.03
C GLU A 36 -12.88 5.01 -0.67
N GLY A 37 -13.06 5.93 0.27
CA GLY A 37 -13.57 5.65 1.60
C GLY A 37 -14.97 6.24 1.78
N GLU A 38 -15.72 5.72 2.75
CA GLU A 38 -17.08 6.19 3.06
C GLU A 38 -17.12 7.65 3.57
N ARG A 39 -16.01 8.13 4.15
CA ARG A 39 -15.93 9.47 4.74
C ARG A 39 -15.36 10.48 3.73
N PRO A 40 -15.93 11.69 3.66
CA PRO A 40 -15.51 12.70 2.69
C PRO A 40 -14.13 13.30 2.97
N GLN A 41 -13.64 13.27 4.22
CA GLN A 41 -12.29 13.76 4.52
C GLN A 41 -11.24 12.70 4.20
N PRO A 42 -10.30 12.97 3.27
CA PRO A 42 -9.27 12.01 2.91
C PRO A 42 -8.27 11.85 4.08
N MET A 43 -7.97 10.61 4.43
CA MET A 43 -6.86 10.30 5.32
C MET A 43 -5.61 9.98 4.49
N PHE A 44 -4.48 10.57 4.85
CA PHE A 44 -3.20 10.25 4.23
C PHE A 44 -2.39 9.34 5.15
N VAL A 45 -2.04 8.16 4.65
CA VAL A 45 -1.27 7.15 5.39
C VAL A 45 0.01 6.85 4.64
N SER A 46 1.16 7.11 5.28
CA SER A 46 2.47 6.69 4.78
C SER A 46 2.92 5.44 5.52
N THR A 47 3.41 4.44 4.79
CA THR A 47 3.86 3.15 5.35
C THR A 47 5.17 2.74 4.69
N LEU A 48 5.90 1.81 5.33
CA LEU A 48 7.18 1.27 4.84
C LEU A 48 8.21 2.34 4.46
N LEU A 49 8.24 3.45 5.22
CA LEU A 49 9.21 4.53 5.04
C LEU A 49 10.64 4.06 5.32
N HIS A 50 10.80 3.12 6.25
CA HIS A 50 12.06 2.41 6.50
C HIS A 50 11.88 0.91 6.25
N GLY A 51 12.86 0.30 5.58
CA GLY A 51 12.79 -1.12 5.18
C GLY A 51 12.82 -2.13 6.33
N ASN A 52 13.09 -1.68 7.56
CA ASN A 52 13.09 -2.50 8.78
C ASN A 52 11.81 -2.33 9.63
N GLU A 53 10.87 -1.46 9.25
CA GLU A 53 9.64 -1.20 9.99
C GLU A 53 8.44 -1.98 9.42
N LEU A 54 8.46 -3.30 9.62
CA LEU A 54 7.56 -4.23 8.93
C LEU A 54 6.11 -4.22 9.46
N THR A 55 5.84 -3.69 10.66
CA THR A 55 4.48 -3.64 11.22
C THR A 55 3.50 -2.91 10.31
N SER A 56 3.96 -1.85 9.63
CA SER A 56 3.14 -1.07 8.70
C SER A 56 2.71 -1.88 7.47
N PHE A 57 3.48 -2.90 7.07
CA PHE A 57 3.10 -3.83 5.99
C PHE A 57 1.89 -4.69 6.38
N SER A 58 1.86 -5.20 7.62
CA SER A 58 0.71 -5.99 8.11
C SER A 58 -0.57 -5.16 8.14
N VAL A 59 -0.47 -3.85 8.44
CA VAL A 59 -1.59 -2.91 8.36
C VAL A 59 -2.08 -2.76 6.92
N LEU A 60 -1.19 -2.64 5.94
CA LEU A 60 -1.59 -2.59 4.52
C LEU A 60 -2.32 -3.87 4.09
N GLN A 61 -1.83 -5.04 4.49
CA GLN A 61 -2.51 -6.31 4.21
C GLN A 61 -3.88 -6.40 4.86
N HIS A 62 -4.04 -5.83 6.06
CA HIS A 62 -5.35 -5.75 6.71
C HIS A 62 -6.27 -4.78 5.96
N LEU A 63 -5.76 -3.62 5.54
CA LEU A 63 -6.52 -2.63 4.78
C LEU A 63 -7.01 -3.18 3.43
N GLU A 64 -6.14 -3.89 2.69
CA GLU A 64 -6.52 -4.57 1.45
C GLU A 64 -7.73 -5.50 1.67
N ARG A 65 -7.67 -6.35 2.71
CA ARG A 65 -8.77 -7.26 3.04
C ARG A 65 -10.05 -6.53 3.41
N SER A 66 -9.96 -5.43 4.15
CA SER A 66 -11.12 -4.63 4.58
C SER A 66 -11.76 -3.85 3.44
N CYS A 67 -10.97 -3.41 2.45
CA CYS A 67 -11.47 -2.68 1.28
C CYS A 67 -11.90 -3.58 0.12
N ARG A 68 -11.67 -4.90 0.22
CA ARG A 68 -12.13 -5.89 -0.77
C ARG A 68 -13.60 -6.29 -0.57
N ALA A 69 -14.15 -6.06 0.63
CA ALA A 69 -15.55 -6.34 0.98
C ALA A 69 -16.45 -5.18 0.52
#